data_AF-A0A533ZFU5-F1
#
_entry.id   AF-A0A533ZFU5-F1
#
_cell.length_a   1.000
_cell.length_b   1.000
_cell.length_c   1.000
_cell.angle_alpha   90.00
_cell.angle_beta   90.00
_cell.angle_gamma   90.00
#
_symmetry.space_group_name_H-M   'P 1'
#
loop_
_entity.id
_entity.type
_entity.pdbx_description
1 polymer ?
#
loop_
_entity_poly.entity_id
_entity_poly.type
_entity_poly.pdbx_seq_one_letter_code
_entity_poly.pdbx_strand_id
1 'polypeptide(L)'
;ARSDTVKKNIEGLGGRLIAAYYCLGQYDVVAILEFPDNKTAMKAAVRNASIGHIEITTMPAISRDEWATLLRDVWKTGKEQR
;
A
#
# COMPACT_ATOMS: atom_id res chain seq x y z
N ALA A 1 -20.64 -2.14 9.44
CA ALA A 1 -19.63 -1.85 10.50
C ALA A 1 -18.49 -0.98 9.94
N ARG A 2 -17.60 -0.47 10.82
CA ARG A 2 -16.23 0.06 10.56
C ARG A 2 -15.66 -0.29 9.18
N SER A 3 -15.34 -1.58 9.09
CA SER A 3 -14.69 -2.26 7.98
C SER A 3 -15.45 -2.18 6.66
N ASP A 4 -16.78 -2.22 6.70
CA ASP A 4 -17.60 -2.20 5.48
C ASP A 4 -17.55 -0.83 4.79
N THR A 5 -17.53 0.25 5.58
CA THR A 5 -17.38 1.61 5.04
C THR A 5 -15.99 1.79 4.40
N VAL A 6 -14.95 1.30 5.06
CA VAL A 6 -13.58 1.33 4.53
C VAL A 6 -13.49 0.53 3.23
N LYS A 7 -14.04 -0.68 3.20
CA LYS A 7 -14.11 -1.52 1.99
C LYS A 7 -14.81 -0.82 0.84
N LYS A 8 -15.99 -0.22 1.07
CA LYS A 8 -16.72 0.54 0.04
C LYS A 8 -15.93 1.74 -0.49
N ASN A 9 -15.21 2.46 0.38
CA ASN A 9 -14.37 3.58 -0.04
C ASN A 9 -13.19 3.12 -0.92
N ILE A 10 -12.57 1.99 -0.58
CA ILE A 10 -11.49 1.38 -1.36
C ILE A 10 -12.01 0.99 -2.75
N GLU A 11 -13.10 0.20 -2.80
CA GLU A 11 -13.70 -0.27 -4.05
C GLU A 11 -14.19 0.89 -4.93
N GLY A 12 -14.80 1.92 -4.33
CA GLY A 12 -15.26 3.11 -5.05
C GLY A 12 -14.14 3.98 -5.64
N LEU A 13 -12.88 3.75 -5.25
CA LEU A 13 -11.69 4.37 -5.82
C LEU A 13 -10.93 3.42 -6.77
N GLY A 14 -11.51 2.27 -7.13
CA GLY A 14 -10.86 1.27 -7.97
C GLY A 14 -9.82 0.42 -7.24
N GLY A 15 -9.79 0.48 -5.91
CA GLY A 15 -8.94 -0.36 -5.10
C GLY A 15 -9.55 -1.73 -4.83
N ARG A 16 -8.71 -2.71 -4.51
CA ARG A 16 -9.10 -4.07 -4.18
C ARG A 16 -8.40 -4.53 -2.90
N LEU A 17 -9.18 -5.03 -1.94
CA LEU A 17 -8.62 -5.66 -0.75
C LEU A 17 -8.14 -7.07 -1.10
N ILE A 18 -6.85 -7.34 -0.88
CA ILE A 18 -6.24 -8.66 -1.10
C ILE A 18 -6.32 -9.49 0.17
N ALA A 19 -5.93 -8.89 1.29
CA ALA A 19 -5.97 -9.51 2.60
C ALA A 19 -6.01 -8.44 3.70
N ALA A 20 -6.57 -8.78 4.85
CA ALA A 20 -6.51 -7.99 6.06
C ALA A 20 -6.24 -8.89 7.25
N TYR A 21 -5.36 -8.45 8.13
CA TYR A 21 -4.95 -9.14 9.34
C TYR A 21 -5.14 -8.21 10.53
N TYR A 22 -5.67 -8.74 11.62
CA TYR A 22 -5.80 -8.04 12.88
C TYR A 22 -4.61 -8.44 13.75
N CYS A 23 -3.91 -7.45 14.27
CA CYS A 23 -2.63 -7.65 14.92
C CYS A 23 -2.73 -7.28 16.40
N LEU A 24 -1.93 -7.97 17.22
CA LEU A 24 -1.66 -7.57 18.60
C LEU A 24 -0.30 -6.88 18.59
N GLY A 25 -0.29 -5.54 18.62
CA GLY A 25 0.94 -4.77 18.50
C GLY A 25 0.70 -3.29 18.24
N GLN A 26 1.68 -2.62 17.63
CA GLN A 26 1.62 -1.18 17.35
C GLN A 26 0.49 -0.79 16.38
N TYR A 27 0.13 -1.69 15.47
CA TYR A 27 -0.97 -1.50 14.53
C TYR A 27 -2.09 -2.47 14.85
N ASP A 28 -3.33 -1.98 14.87
CA ASP A 28 -4.52 -2.83 15.06
C ASP A 28 -4.81 -3.70 13.83
N VAL A 29 -4.47 -3.19 12.63
CA VAL A 29 -4.77 -3.83 11.34
C VAL A 29 -3.62 -3.62 10.35
N VAL A 30 -3.25 -4.69 9.64
CA VAL A 30 -2.43 -4.63 8.43
C VAL A 30 -3.26 -5.14 7.25
N ALA A 31 -3.36 -4.33 6.20
CA ALA A 31 -4.11 -4.68 5.00
C ALA A 31 -3.22 -4.60 3.75
N ILE A 32 -3.35 -5.59 2.88
CA ILE A 32 -2.73 -5.60 1.55
C ILE A 32 -3.82 -5.20 0.57
N LEU A 33 -3.57 -4.10 -0.15
CA LEU A 33 -4.51 -3.51 -1.09
C LEU A 33 -3.81 -3.30 -2.43
N GLU A 34 -4.52 -3.57 -3.51
CA GLU A 34 -4.12 -3.14 -4.83
C GLU A 34 -4.87 -1.88 -5.22
N PHE A 35 -4.15 -0.92 -5.80
CA PHE A 35 -4.71 0.29 -6.40
C PHE A 35 -4.06 0.50 -7.76
N PRO A 36 -4.72 1.25 -8.67
CA PRO A 36 -4.15 1.57 -9.98
C PRO A 36 -2.83 2.35 -9.91
N ASP A 37 -2.68 3.20 -8.89
CA ASP A 37 -1.50 4.03 -8.67
C ASP A 37 -1.42 4.54 -7.21
N ASN A 38 -0.25 5.06 -6.82
CA ASN A 38 0.00 5.58 -5.47
C ASN A 38 -0.88 6.78 -5.10
N LYS A 39 -1.24 7.66 -6.05
CA LYS A 39 -2.13 8.81 -5.75
C LYS A 39 -3.52 8.32 -5.40
N THR A 40 -4.00 7.27 -6.06
CA THR A 40 -5.30 6.66 -5.77
C THR A 40 -5.29 5.99 -4.38
N ALA A 41 -4.21 5.28 -4.01
CA ALA A 41 -4.03 4.76 -2.66
C ALA A 41 -4.01 5.87 -1.59
N MET A 42 -3.29 6.97 -1.83
CA MET A 42 -3.24 8.12 -0.92
C MET A 42 -4.61 8.77 -0.73
N LYS A 43 -5.41 8.92 -1.81
CA LYS A 43 -6.79 9.42 -1.70
C LYS A 43 -7.65 8.52 -0.82
N ALA A 44 -7.52 7.21 -0.96
CA ALA A 44 -8.22 6.26 -0.11
C ALA A 44 -7.78 6.38 1.36
N ALA A 45 -6.49 6.55 1.63
CA ALA A 45 -5.97 6.76 2.97
C ALA A 45 -6.55 8.03 3.62
N VAL A 46 -6.49 9.18 2.93
CA VAL A 46 -7.03 10.46 3.44
C VAL A 46 -8.54 10.35 3.69
N ARG A 47 -9.29 9.77 2.75
CA ARG A 47 -10.75 9.59 2.88
C ARG A 47 -11.15 8.71 4.05
N ASN A 48 -10.37 7.67 4.35
CA ASN A 48 -10.67 6.78 5.47
C ASN A 48 -10.22 7.39 6.81
N ALA A 49 -9.08 8.09 6.84
CA ALA A 49 -8.63 8.82 8.03
C ALA A 49 -9.62 9.95 8.41
N SER A 50 -10.25 10.60 7.44
CA SER A 50 -11.24 11.67 7.70
C SER A 50 -12.53 11.21 8.37
N ILE A 51 -12.79 9.89 8.42
CA ILE A 51 -13.96 9.32 9.11
C ILE A 51 -13.74 9.29 10.64
N GLY A 52 -12.53 9.60 11.08
CA GLY A 52 -12.15 9.64 12.50
C GLY A 52 -11.74 8.28 13.04
N HIS A 53 -10.92 8.30 14.10
CA HIS A 53 -10.46 7.11 14.83
C HIS A 53 -9.70 6.06 13.97
N ILE A 54 -9.09 6.49 12.87
CA ILE A 54 -8.21 5.65 12.03
C ILE A 54 -6.98 6.48 11.63
N GLU A 55 -5.81 6.01 12.01
CA GLU A 55 -4.54 6.50 11.48
C GLU A 55 -4.00 5.48 10.48
N ILE A 56 -3.54 5.96 9.32
CA ILE A 56 -3.11 5.10 8.21
C ILE A 56 -1.68 5.43 7.84
N THR A 57 -0.81 4.44 7.96
CA THR A 57 0.52 4.47 7.34
C THR A 57 0.44 3.75 5.99
N THR A 58 0.67 4.47 4.89
CA THR A 58 0.68 3.88 3.55
C THR A 58 2.08 3.41 3.20
N MET A 59 2.22 2.15 2.78
CA MET A 59 3.50 1.57 2.37
C MET A 59 3.38 1.01 0.94
N PRO A 60 3.80 1.76 -0.10
CA PRO A 60 3.84 1.24 -1.46
C PRO A 60 4.75 0.01 -1.54
N ALA A 61 4.23 -1.07 -2.10
CA ALA A 61 5.00 -2.28 -2.37
C ALA A 61 5.34 -2.35 -3.86
N ILE A 62 6.57 -2.75 -4.17
CA ILE A 62 6.99 -3.11 -5.52
C ILE A 62 7.03 -4.64 -5.66
N SER A 63 6.90 -5.11 -6.89
CA SER A 63 7.00 -6.55 -7.16
C SER A 63 8.44 -7.06 -6.94
N ARG A 64 8.57 -8.37 -6.70
CA ARG A 64 9.88 -9.02 -6.62
C ARG A 64 10.70 -8.85 -7.90
N ASP A 65 10.03 -8.86 -9.06
CA ASP A 65 10.67 -8.75 -10.37
C ASP A 65 11.16 -7.32 -10.65
N GLU A 66 10.39 -6.32 -10.24
CA GLU A 66 10.78 -4.91 -10.29
C GLU A 66 11.99 -4.65 -9.38
N TRP A 67 11.96 -5.17 -8.15
CA TRP A 67 13.11 -5.12 -7.24
C TRP A 67 14.35 -5.79 -7.85
N ALA A 68 14.21 -6.97 -8.45
CA ALA A 68 15.32 -7.67 -9.09
C ALA A 68 15.88 -6.89 -10.30
N THR A 69 15.04 -6.16 -11.02
CA THR A 69 15.46 -5.29 -12.12
C THR A 69 16.28 -4.12 -11.59
N LEU A 70 15.77 -3.44 -10.56
CA LEU A 70 16.47 -2.34 -9.91
C LEU A 70 17.86 -2.76 -9.39
N LEU A 71 17.98 -3.94 -8.78
CA LEU A 71 19.27 -4.46 -8.31
C LEU A 71 20.29 -4.66 -9.44
N ARG A 72 19.84 -5.17 -10.60
CA ARG A 72 20.72 -5.36 -11.76
C ARG A 72 21.23 -4.03 -12.30
N ASP A 73 20.38 -3.00 -12.33
CA ASP A 73 20.76 -1.69 -12.84
C ASP A 73 21.81 -1.02 -11.95
N VAL A 74 21.60 -1.03 -10.63
CA VAL A 74 22.58 -0.51 -9.65
C VAL A 74 23.95 -1.20 -9.78
N TRP A 75 23.96 -2.52 -9.94
CA TRP A 75 25.22 -3.29 -10.02
C TRP A 75 25.91 -3.23 -11.37
N LYS A 76 25.19 -2.88 -12.46
CA LYS A 76 25.82 -2.57 -13.76
C LYS A 76 26.57 -1.24 -13.69
N THR A 77 25.95 -0.21 -13.13
CA THR A 77 26.56 1.13 -12.99
C THR A 77 27.85 1.08 -12.16
N GLY A 78 27.91 0.24 -11.12
CA GLY A 78 29.11 0.06 -10.30
C GLY A 78 30.29 -0.66 -10.98
N LYS A 79 30.06 -1.39 -12.09
CA LYS A 79 31.12 -2.02 -12.88
C LYS A 79 31.67 -1.12 -13.97
N GLU A 80 30.87 -0.19 -14.48
CA GLU A 80 31.25 0.76 -15.54
C GLU A 80 32.04 1.96 -14.98
N GLN A 81 31.95 2.19 -13.67
CA GLN A 81 32.69 3.22 -12.93
C GLN A 81 34.05 2.74 -12.37
N ARG A 82 34.47 1.50 -12.66
CA ARG A 82 35.75 0.91 -12.26
C ARG A 82 36.60 0.62 -13.49
#